data_AF-A0A7V2G0M6-F1
#
_entry.id   AF-A0A7V2G0M6-F1
#
_cell.length_a   1.000
_cell.length_b   1.000
_cell.length_c   1.000
_cell.angle_alpha   90.00
_cell.angle_beta   90.00
_cell.angle_gamma   90.00
#
_symmetry.space_group_name_H-M   'P 1'
#
loop_
_entity.id
_entity.type
_entity.pdbx_description
1 polymer ?
#
loop_
_entity_poly.entity_id
_entity_poly.type
_entity_poly.pdbx_seq_one_letter_code
_entity_poly.pdbx_strand_id
1 'polypeptide(L)'
;MPYRFSNLARGLVPLLWACPATVCGQRGVQVNVDAFGRDIIGDAANEPSLAVSPTDRQRIVIGWRQFDTVASDFRKAGYGYTDDGGVNWTFPGTLPLPPGFVNAGQTDPVLGVDRGGRFLYWSEPFNTTTSQHGMYLYQSFNGGASWGIVGAAVPLTSEFVDKGWFTVDDTGGAGDGILHGCWTSGSP
;
A
#
# COMPACT_ATOMS: atom_id res chain seq x y z
N MET A 1 -33.26 18.71 -7.67
CA MET A 1 -33.95 17.80 -6.74
C MET A 1 -32.89 17.07 -5.92
N PRO A 2 -32.76 17.27 -4.60
CA PRO A 2 -31.80 16.53 -3.79
C PRO A 2 -32.38 15.20 -3.32
N TYR A 3 -31.53 14.17 -3.30
CA TYR A 3 -31.87 12.82 -2.84
C TYR A 3 -32.14 12.80 -1.33
N ARG A 4 -33.27 12.19 -0.93
CA ARG A 4 -33.59 11.88 0.47
C ARG A 4 -33.19 10.43 0.78
N PHE A 5 -32.54 10.22 1.92
CA PHE A 5 -32.38 8.90 2.53
C PHE A 5 -33.43 8.74 3.63
N SER A 6 -34.22 7.66 3.58
CA SER A 6 -35.19 7.29 4.61
C SER A 6 -34.55 6.32 5.61
N ASN A 7 -34.69 6.62 6.90
CA ASN A 7 -34.21 5.78 7.99
C ASN A 7 -35.37 4.89 8.47
N LEU A 8 -35.29 3.59 8.20
CA LEU A 8 -36.21 2.58 8.75
C LEU A 8 -35.47 1.79 9.83
N ALA A 9 -35.54 2.28 11.06
CA ALA A 9 -35.21 1.49 12.25
C ALA A 9 -36.32 1.65 13.28
N ARG A 10 -37.28 0.72 13.29
CA ARG A 10 -38.13 0.44 14.45
C ARG A 10 -37.63 -0.86 15.08
N GLY A 11 -37.17 -0.78 16.32
CA GLY A 11 -37.30 -1.89 17.27
C GLY A 11 -36.09 -2.78 17.53
N LEU A 12 -34.85 -2.27 17.55
CA LEU A 12 -33.73 -2.97 18.20
C LEU A 12 -33.17 -2.09 19.32
N VAL A 13 -33.22 -2.62 20.54
CA VAL A 13 -32.58 -2.05 21.72
C VAL A 13 -31.09 -1.93 21.41
N PRO A 14 -30.49 -0.72 21.40
CA PRO A 14 -29.08 -0.62 21.13
C PRO A 14 -28.36 -1.16 22.37
N LEU A 15 -27.65 -2.27 22.21
CA LEU A 15 -26.51 -2.57 23.07
C LEU A 15 -25.46 -1.51 22.68
N LEU A 16 -25.57 -0.32 23.26
CA LEU A 16 -24.56 0.71 23.20
C LEU A 16 -23.33 0.15 23.91
N TRP A 17 -22.41 -0.45 23.15
CA TRP A 17 -21.01 -0.35 23.50
C TRP A 17 -20.68 1.14 23.46
N ALA A 18 -20.83 1.79 24.62
CA ALA A 18 -20.17 3.04 24.88
C ALA A 18 -18.67 2.76 24.72
N CYS A 19 -18.12 3.06 23.55
CA CYS A 19 -16.73 3.41 23.46
C CYS A 19 -16.70 4.85 23.98
N PRO A 20 -16.34 5.13 25.25
CA PRO A 20 -15.97 6.47 25.59
C PRO A 20 -14.80 6.78 24.66
N ALA A 21 -15.00 7.67 23.70
CA ALA A 21 -13.92 8.34 23.01
C ALA A 21 -13.20 9.23 24.03
N THR A 22 -12.58 8.58 25.02
CA THR A 22 -11.40 9.10 25.66
C THR A 22 -10.48 9.44 24.51
N VAL A 23 -9.94 10.65 24.50
CA VAL A 23 -8.78 10.96 23.67
C VAL A 23 -7.68 10.01 24.16
N CYS A 24 -7.65 8.78 23.64
CA CYS A 24 -6.44 7.98 23.60
C CYS A 24 -5.48 8.88 22.84
N GLY A 25 -4.53 9.50 23.55
CA GLY A 25 -3.57 10.41 22.95
C GLY A 25 -3.05 9.78 21.66
N GLN A 26 -3.39 10.38 20.53
CA GLN A 26 -2.93 9.89 19.25
C GLN A 26 -1.45 10.22 19.18
N ARG A 27 -0.61 9.24 19.50
CA ARG A 27 0.82 9.33 19.29
C ARG A 27 1.07 9.10 17.80
N GLY A 28 1.46 10.16 17.10
CA GLY A 28 2.04 10.03 15.77
C GLY A 28 3.35 9.25 15.86
N VAL A 29 3.54 8.29 14.97
CA VAL A 29 4.79 7.53 14.83
C VAL A 29 5.34 7.79 13.44
N GLN A 30 6.60 8.23 13.37
CA GLN A 30 7.33 8.36 12.11
C GLN A 30 7.68 6.96 11.61
N VAL A 31 7.33 6.65 10.37
CA VAL A 31 7.54 5.32 9.77
C VAL A 31 8.64 5.30 8.72
N ASN A 32 8.88 6.44 8.08
CA ASN A 32 10.00 6.66 7.18
C ASN A 32 11.17 7.21 8.01
N VAL A 33 12.07 6.31 8.38
CA VAL A 33 13.08 6.54 9.42
C VAL A 33 14.45 6.10 8.94
N ASP A 34 15.50 6.70 9.50
CA ASP A 34 16.87 6.27 9.27
C ASP A 34 17.20 4.94 10.00
N ALA A 35 18.44 4.46 9.85
CA ALA A 35 18.91 3.23 10.49
C ALA A 35 18.86 3.24 12.03
N PHE A 36 18.61 4.39 12.65
CA PHE A 36 18.46 4.55 14.10
C PHE A 36 17.01 4.83 14.53
N GLY A 37 16.04 4.72 13.62
CA GLY A 37 14.63 4.97 13.90
C GLY A 37 14.27 6.45 14.04
N ARG A 38 15.09 7.35 13.50
CA ARG A 38 14.89 8.80 13.56
C ARG A 38 14.31 9.33 12.26
N ASP A 39 13.68 10.50 12.33
CA ASP A 39 13.24 11.22 11.14
C ASP A 39 14.40 11.48 10.16
N ILE A 40 14.11 11.38 8.86
CA ILE A 40 15.08 11.61 7.79
C ILE A 40 14.92 13.06 7.32
N ILE A 41 15.76 13.94 7.86
CA ILE A 41 15.66 15.38 7.56
C ILE A 41 15.86 15.63 6.06
N GLY A 42 14.88 16.31 5.47
CA GLY A 42 14.91 16.71 4.06
C GLY A 42 14.35 15.65 3.11
N ASP A 43 13.96 14.48 3.60
CA ASP A 43 13.29 13.47 2.79
C ASP A 43 11.84 13.85 2.47
N ALA A 44 11.30 13.28 1.40
CA ALA A 44 9.91 13.44 0.99
C ALA A 44 9.28 12.08 0.65
N ALA A 45 8.06 11.91 1.16
CA ALA A 45 7.21 10.75 0.91
C ALA A 45 5.74 11.19 0.83
N ASN A 46 4.94 10.55 -0.02
CA ASN A 46 3.49 10.77 -0.05
C ASN A 46 2.72 9.56 -0.60
N GLU A 47 1.39 9.65 -0.59
CA GLU A 47 0.46 8.60 -1.01
C GLU A 47 0.72 7.23 -0.35
N PRO A 48 0.66 7.15 0.98
CA PRO A 48 0.89 5.88 1.66
C PRO A 48 -0.31 4.94 1.55
N SER A 49 -0.04 3.64 1.60
CA SER A 49 -1.02 2.60 1.93
C SER A 49 -0.39 1.56 2.86
N LEU A 50 -1.20 0.93 3.71
CA LEU A 50 -0.72 0.01 4.75
C LEU A 50 -1.52 -1.29 4.78
N ALA A 51 -0.88 -2.36 5.24
CA ALA A 51 -1.51 -3.64 5.52
C ALA A 51 -1.05 -4.16 6.89
N VAL A 52 -1.96 -4.78 7.64
CA VAL A 52 -1.68 -5.40 8.95
C VAL A 52 -1.93 -6.90 8.83
N SER A 53 -0.94 -7.72 9.16
CA SER A 53 -1.09 -9.16 9.02
C SER A 53 -2.25 -9.70 9.87
N PRO A 54 -3.13 -10.55 9.31
CA PRO A 54 -4.20 -11.20 10.06
C PRO A 54 -3.68 -12.34 10.94
N THR A 55 -2.50 -12.90 10.64
CA THR A 55 -1.90 -14.00 11.40
C THR A 55 -0.99 -13.53 12.54
N ASP A 56 -0.54 -12.28 12.47
CA ASP A 56 0.30 -11.64 13.50
C ASP A 56 0.12 -10.13 13.45
N ARG A 57 -0.68 -9.59 14.36
CA ARG A 57 -1.01 -8.14 14.41
C ARG A 57 0.19 -7.25 14.76
N GLN A 58 1.32 -7.83 15.16
CA GLN A 58 2.56 -7.09 15.34
C GLN A 58 3.24 -6.76 14.00
N ARG A 59 2.91 -7.50 12.93
CA ARG A 59 3.46 -7.28 11.60
C ARG A 59 2.59 -6.31 10.81
N ILE A 60 3.16 -5.15 10.51
CA ILE A 60 2.52 -4.12 9.70
C ILE A 60 3.50 -3.69 8.63
N VAL A 61 2.99 -3.48 7.42
CA VAL A 61 3.74 -2.97 6.28
C VAL A 61 3.05 -1.69 5.81
N ILE A 62 3.85 -0.69 5.48
CA ILE A 62 3.40 0.52 4.80
C ILE A 62 4.26 0.77 3.56
N GLY A 63 3.63 1.13 2.45
CA GLY A 63 4.29 1.57 1.23
C GLY A 63 3.92 3.01 0.91
N TRP A 64 4.78 3.71 0.18
CA TRP A 64 4.60 5.12 -0.19
C TRP A 64 5.40 5.45 -1.47
N ARG A 65 5.11 6.60 -2.07
CA ARG A 65 6.00 7.19 -3.09
C ARG A 65 7.16 7.86 -2.38
N GLN A 66 8.36 7.35 -2.62
CA GLN A 66 9.62 7.81 -2.05
C GLN A 66 10.33 8.75 -3.03
N PHE A 67 10.78 9.91 -2.54
CA PHE A 67 11.48 10.93 -3.34
C PHE A 67 12.93 11.17 -2.92
N ASP A 68 13.36 10.65 -1.76
CA ASP A 68 14.66 10.87 -1.08
C ASP A 68 14.93 12.30 -0.60
N THR A 69 14.35 13.28 -1.28
CA THR A 69 14.56 14.69 -0.99
C THR A 69 13.33 15.51 -1.38
N VAL A 70 13.02 16.53 -0.59
CA VAL A 70 11.98 17.54 -0.89
C VAL A 70 12.24 18.36 -2.17
N ALA A 71 13.45 18.30 -2.72
CA ALA A 71 13.82 18.95 -3.97
C ALA A 71 13.69 18.03 -5.21
N SER A 72 13.20 16.81 -5.04
CA SER A 72 13.07 15.80 -6.11
C SER A 72 11.61 15.52 -6.43
N ASP A 73 11.30 15.30 -7.70
CA ASP A 73 10.03 14.75 -8.18
C ASP A 73 10.15 13.28 -8.66
N PHE A 74 11.36 12.69 -8.58
CA PHE A 74 11.60 11.31 -8.97
C PHE A 74 11.00 10.34 -7.95
N ARG A 75 10.10 9.48 -8.42
CA ARG A 75 9.28 8.60 -7.58
C ARG A 75 9.81 7.18 -7.58
N LYS A 76 9.89 6.60 -6.39
CA LYS A 76 10.22 5.20 -6.17
C LYS A 76 9.18 4.56 -5.25
N ALA A 77 9.04 3.25 -5.33
CA ALA A 77 8.16 2.49 -4.45
C ALA A 77 8.85 2.21 -3.11
N GLY A 78 8.76 3.15 -2.17
CA GLY A 78 9.29 3.01 -0.82
C GLY A 78 8.42 2.11 0.05
N TYR A 79 9.04 1.40 0.98
CA TYR A 79 8.30 0.58 1.94
C TYR A 79 9.00 0.51 3.29
N GLY A 80 8.20 0.35 4.34
CA GLY A 80 8.66 0.15 5.70
C GLY A 80 7.82 -0.91 6.39
N TYR A 81 8.39 -1.53 7.40
CA TYR A 81 7.72 -2.57 8.17
C TYR A 81 8.05 -2.48 9.65
N THR A 82 7.22 -3.12 10.44
CA THR A 82 7.35 -3.31 11.90
C THR A 82 6.96 -4.74 12.22
N ASP A 83 7.57 -5.29 13.27
CA ASP A 83 7.25 -6.58 13.88
C ASP A 83 6.90 -6.45 15.37
N ASP A 84 6.64 -5.22 15.84
CA ASP A 84 6.30 -4.87 17.23
C ASP A 84 5.04 -3.99 17.34
N GLY A 85 4.16 -4.08 16.34
CA GLY A 85 2.86 -3.42 16.37
C GLY A 85 2.94 -1.92 16.09
N GLY A 86 4.00 -1.48 15.42
CA GLY A 86 4.23 -0.09 15.05
C GLY A 86 4.87 0.76 16.13
N VAL A 87 5.55 0.14 17.10
CA VAL A 87 6.35 0.86 18.10
C VAL A 87 7.67 1.31 17.49
N ASN A 88 8.33 0.43 16.75
CA ASN A 88 9.53 0.71 15.95
C ASN A 88 9.30 0.35 14.48
N TRP A 89 9.93 1.11 13.58
CA TRP A 89 9.82 0.93 12.14
C TRP A 89 11.19 0.75 11.50
N THR A 90 11.23 -0.08 10.47
CA THR A 90 12.40 -0.28 9.61
C THR A 90 12.07 0.18 8.20
N PHE A 91 12.94 1.01 7.61
CA PHE A 91 12.89 1.43 6.21
C PHE A 91 14.06 0.80 5.44
N PRO A 92 13.85 -0.28 4.67
CA PRO A 92 14.93 -0.93 3.91
C PRO A 92 15.29 -0.24 2.60
N GLY A 93 14.44 0.69 2.13
CA GLY A 93 14.57 1.34 0.84
C GLY A 93 13.36 1.09 -0.06
N THR A 94 13.61 0.87 -1.35
CA THR A 94 12.57 0.84 -2.38
C THR A 94 12.49 -0.52 -3.07
N LEU A 95 11.32 -0.86 -3.63
CA LEU A 95 11.15 -2.07 -4.42
C LEU A 95 12.09 -2.09 -5.64
N PRO A 96 12.55 -3.28 -6.07
CA PRO A 96 13.29 -3.41 -7.32
C PRO A 96 12.39 -3.06 -8.51
N LEU A 97 12.98 -2.58 -9.59
CA LEU A 97 12.27 -2.38 -10.86
C LEU A 97 11.99 -3.75 -11.52
N PRO A 98 10.81 -3.94 -12.16
CA PRO A 98 10.56 -5.14 -12.94
C PRO A 98 11.42 -5.22 -14.20
N PRO A 99 11.62 -6.44 -14.76
CA PRO A 99 12.32 -6.60 -16.03
C PRO A 99 11.72 -5.73 -17.15
N GLY A 100 12.59 -5.10 -17.95
CA GLY A 100 12.19 -4.23 -19.07
C GLY A 100 12.01 -2.76 -18.71
N PHE A 101 11.95 -2.39 -17.43
CA PHE A 101 11.95 -1.01 -16.97
C PHE A 101 13.38 -0.52 -16.73
N VAL A 102 13.93 0.21 -17.71
CA VAL A 102 15.24 0.89 -17.61
C VAL A 102 15.03 2.39 -17.47
N ASN A 103 15.78 3.07 -16.61
CA ASN A 103 15.57 4.50 -16.28
C ASN A 103 14.10 4.77 -15.90
N ALA A 104 13.63 4.07 -14.87
CA ALA A 104 12.22 4.04 -14.51
C ALA A 104 11.99 4.43 -13.05
N GLY A 105 10.85 5.06 -12.80
CA GLY A 105 10.31 5.28 -11.46
C GLY A 105 9.22 4.27 -11.13
N GLN A 106 8.74 4.31 -9.88
CA GLN A 106 7.57 3.56 -9.43
C GLN A 106 6.66 4.45 -8.58
N THR A 107 5.35 4.33 -8.79
CA THR A 107 4.33 5.14 -8.13
C THR A 107 3.16 4.28 -7.65
N ASP A 108 2.17 4.95 -7.05
CA ASP A 108 0.83 4.43 -6.70
C ASP A 108 0.86 3.12 -5.90
N PRO A 109 1.39 3.17 -4.68
CA PRO A 109 1.55 1.99 -3.85
C PRO A 109 0.22 1.57 -3.24
N VAL A 110 -0.16 0.33 -3.47
CA VAL A 110 -1.32 -0.30 -2.81
C VAL A 110 -0.85 -1.56 -2.09
N LEU A 111 -1.10 -1.62 -0.79
CA LEU A 111 -0.73 -2.76 0.06
C LEU A 111 -1.95 -3.62 0.35
N GLY A 112 -1.73 -4.93 0.39
CA GLY A 112 -2.69 -5.93 0.83
C GLY A 112 -1.98 -7.06 1.57
N VAL A 113 -2.74 -7.91 2.24
CA VAL A 113 -2.21 -9.10 2.90
C VAL A 113 -3.26 -10.19 2.84
N ASP A 114 -2.87 -11.38 2.40
CA ASP A 114 -3.80 -12.50 2.36
C ASP A 114 -4.00 -13.12 3.75
N ARG A 115 -4.97 -14.03 3.85
CA ARG A 115 -5.29 -14.76 5.08
C ARG A 115 -4.10 -15.50 5.70
N GLY A 116 -3.13 -15.90 4.88
CA GLY A 116 -1.90 -16.57 5.32
C GLY A 116 -0.83 -15.64 5.88
N GLY A 117 -1.04 -14.32 5.81
CA GLY A 117 -0.05 -13.32 6.19
C GLY A 117 1.02 -13.05 5.14
N ARG A 118 0.78 -13.44 3.87
CA ARG A 118 1.64 -13.01 2.76
C ARG A 118 1.24 -11.60 2.36
N PHE A 119 2.19 -10.68 2.49
CA PHE A 119 1.99 -9.30 2.09
C PHE A 119 2.11 -9.18 0.56
N LEU A 120 1.29 -8.30 0.01
CA LEU A 120 1.17 -7.99 -1.41
C LEU A 120 1.36 -6.49 -1.59
N TYR A 121 2.12 -6.10 -2.60
CA TYR A 121 2.35 -4.71 -2.95
C TYR A 121 2.09 -4.55 -4.43
N TRP A 122 1.15 -3.70 -4.79
CA TRP A 122 0.94 -3.25 -6.17
C TRP A 122 1.67 -1.93 -6.37
N SER A 123 2.42 -1.82 -7.46
CA SER A 123 3.06 -0.58 -7.87
C SER A 123 2.94 -0.36 -9.36
N GLU A 124 2.96 0.91 -9.75
CA GLU A 124 2.93 1.35 -11.14
C GLU A 124 4.32 1.82 -11.58
N PRO A 125 5.14 0.92 -12.17
CA PRO A 125 6.40 1.32 -12.78
C PRO A 125 6.18 2.12 -14.06
N PHE A 126 7.05 3.11 -14.30
CA PHE A 126 6.99 3.96 -15.48
C PHE A 126 8.37 4.30 -16.01
N ASN A 127 8.53 4.35 -17.32
CA ASN A 127 9.75 4.77 -17.98
C ASN A 127 9.81 6.30 -18.10
N THR A 128 10.89 6.93 -17.64
CA THR A 128 11.01 8.40 -17.69
C THR A 128 11.32 8.95 -19.10
N THR A 129 11.63 8.08 -20.06
CA THR A 129 12.02 8.46 -21.43
C THR A 129 10.98 8.08 -22.46
N THR A 130 10.34 6.90 -22.32
CA THR A 130 9.40 6.39 -23.31
C THR A 130 7.93 6.63 -22.96
N SER A 131 7.65 7.15 -21.76
CA SER A 131 6.29 7.29 -21.21
C SER A 131 5.50 5.97 -21.24
N GLN A 132 6.21 4.84 -21.12
CA GLN A 132 5.57 3.53 -20.98
C GLN A 132 5.33 3.24 -19.50
N HIS A 133 4.18 2.68 -19.20
CA HIS A 133 3.72 2.38 -17.85
C HIS A 133 3.32 0.91 -17.74
N GLY A 134 3.19 0.40 -16.53
CA GLY A 134 2.64 -0.90 -16.26
C GLY A 134 2.12 -0.99 -14.83
N MET A 135 1.58 -2.14 -14.48
CA MET A 135 1.08 -2.43 -13.13
C MET A 135 1.65 -3.76 -12.68
N TYR A 136 2.41 -3.76 -11.60
CA TYR A 136 3.16 -4.93 -11.13
C TYR A 136 2.82 -5.27 -9.70
N LEU A 137 2.75 -6.58 -9.46
CA LEU A 137 2.53 -7.15 -8.15
C LEU A 137 3.84 -7.70 -7.59
N TYR A 138 4.08 -7.42 -6.33
CA TYR A 138 5.16 -7.94 -5.52
C TYR A 138 4.58 -8.67 -4.30
N GLN A 139 5.35 -9.62 -3.76
CA GLN A 139 4.95 -10.36 -2.56
C GLN A 139 6.09 -10.46 -1.56
N SER A 140 5.74 -10.49 -0.29
CA SER A 140 6.65 -10.74 0.82
C SER A 140 6.13 -11.86 1.72
N PHE A 141 7.03 -12.77 2.07
CA PHE A 141 6.78 -13.89 2.99
C PHE A 141 7.41 -13.69 4.37
N ASN A 142 8.12 -12.57 4.58
CA ASN A 142 8.89 -12.29 5.79
C ASN A 142 8.49 -10.96 6.43
N GLY A 143 7.18 -10.70 6.49
CA GLY A 143 6.66 -9.52 7.19
C GLY A 143 6.96 -8.18 6.51
N GLY A 144 7.22 -8.17 5.20
CA GLY A 144 7.57 -6.97 4.45
C GLY A 144 9.05 -6.61 4.46
N ALA A 145 9.91 -7.43 5.07
CA ALA A 145 11.35 -7.18 5.13
C ALA A 145 12.06 -7.31 3.76
N SER A 146 11.54 -8.14 2.87
CA SER A 146 12.00 -8.25 1.48
C SER A 146 10.87 -8.63 0.54
N TRP A 147 11.02 -8.28 -0.74
CA TRP A 147 9.98 -8.43 -1.75
C TRP A 147 10.48 -9.13 -3.00
N GLY A 148 9.69 -10.07 -3.51
CA GLY A 148 9.87 -10.70 -4.82
C GLY A 148 8.82 -10.21 -5.81
N ILE A 149 9.21 -10.06 -7.07
CA ILE A 149 8.27 -9.75 -8.17
C ILE A 149 7.42 -10.98 -8.44
N VAL A 150 6.10 -10.82 -8.42
CA VAL A 150 5.15 -11.86 -8.83
C VAL A 150 4.96 -11.82 -10.34
N GLY A 151 4.70 -10.62 -10.87
CA GLY A 151 4.45 -10.42 -12.30
C GLY A 151 3.66 -9.15 -12.58
N ALA A 152 3.31 -8.97 -13.86
CA ALA A 152 2.53 -7.84 -14.32
C ALA A 152 1.03 -8.17 -14.26
N ALA A 153 0.25 -7.30 -13.61
CA ALA A 153 -1.19 -7.22 -13.81
C ALA A 153 -1.51 -6.53 -15.14
N VAL A 154 -0.75 -5.49 -15.48
CA VAL A 154 -0.70 -4.87 -16.81
C VAL A 154 0.76 -4.83 -17.25
N PRO A 155 1.15 -5.51 -18.35
CA PRO A 155 2.52 -5.44 -18.86
C PRO A 155 2.84 -4.03 -19.37
N LEU A 156 4.12 -3.78 -19.67
CA LEU A 156 4.58 -2.51 -20.23
C LEU A 156 3.72 -2.09 -21.43
N THR A 157 3.06 -0.95 -21.32
CA THR A 157 2.10 -0.40 -22.29
C THR A 157 2.30 1.11 -22.47
N SER A 158 1.84 1.63 -23.61
CA SER A 158 1.70 3.08 -23.87
C SER A 158 0.29 3.59 -23.60
N GLU A 159 -0.65 2.73 -23.24
CA GLU A 159 -2.01 3.12 -22.87
C GLU A 159 -2.01 3.79 -21.49
N PHE A 160 -2.94 4.73 -21.30
CA PHE A 160 -3.17 5.29 -19.98
C PHE A 160 -3.77 4.21 -19.09
N VAL A 161 -3.06 3.87 -18.02
CA VAL A 161 -3.49 2.98 -16.95
C VAL A 161 -3.14 3.65 -15.62
N ASP A 162 -4.15 4.03 -14.85
CA ASP A 162 -4.01 4.80 -13.60
C ASP A 162 -5.31 4.70 -12.77
N LYS A 163 -5.37 5.31 -11.59
CA LYS A 163 -5.00 4.67 -10.33
C LYS A 163 -5.48 3.25 -10.11
N GLY A 164 -4.52 2.33 -9.98
CA GLY A 164 -4.76 0.97 -9.54
C GLY A 164 -5.19 0.87 -8.08
N TRP A 165 -6.11 -0.05 -7.79
CA TRP A 165 -6.41 -0.54 -6.45
C TRP A 165 -6.65 -2.04 -6.49
N PHE A 166 -6.39 -2.74 -5.38
CA PHE A 166 -6.80 -4.13 -5.26
C PHE A 166 -7.25 -4.48 -3.84
N THR A 167 -7.98 -5.58 -3.75
CA THR A 167 -8.15 -6.34 -2.51
C THR A 167 -7.80 -7.79 -2.77
N VAL A 168 -7.45 -8.53 -1.72
CA VAL A 168 -7.31 -9.98 -1.76
C VAL A 168 -8.49 -10.60 -1.02
N ASP A 169 -9.10 -11.63 -1.60
CA ASP A 169 -10.09 -12.43 -0.90
C ASP A 169 -9.39 -13.22 0.21
N ASP A 170 -9.78 -12.95 1.46
CA ASP A 170 -9.26 -13.58 2.67
C ASP A 170 -10.34 -14.38 3.42
N THR A 171 -11.42 -14.76 2.72
CA THR A 171 -12.59 -15.38 3.33
C THR A 171 -12.38 -16.84 3.75
N GLY A 172 -11.33 -17.51 3.25
CA GLY A 172 -11.13 -18.95 3.41
C GLY A 172 -12.07 -19.83 2.58
N GLY A 173 -12.88 -19.23 1.70
CA GLY A 173 -13.76 -19.93 0.77
C GLY A 173 -13.07 -20.30 -0.55
N ALA A 174 -13.88 -20.60 -1.57
CA ALA A 174 -13.38 -20.97 -2.90
C ALA A 174 -12.59 -19.85 -3.62
N GLY A 175 -12.78 -18.59 -3.20
CA GLY A 175 -12.05 -17.44 -3.71
C GLY A 175 -10.80 -17.06 -2.93
N ASP A 176 -10.48 -17.73 -1.82
CA ASP A 176 -9.37 -17.37 -0.93
C ASP A 176 -8.04 -17.23 -1.70
N GLY A 177 -7.38 -16.09 -1.54
CA GLY A 177 -6.14 -15.74 -2.22
C GLY A 177 -6.30 -15.16 -3.63
N ILE A 178 -7.52 -15.03 -4.15
CA ILE A 178 -7.76 -14.31 -5.42
C ILE A 178 -7.61 -12.80 -5.18
N LEU A 179 -6.87 -12.14 -6.08
CA LEU A 179 -6.75 -10.69 -6.09
C LEU A 179 -7.80 -10.09 -7.03
N HIS A 180 -8.57 -9.13 -6.51
CA HIS A 180 -9.52 -8.33 -7.27
C HIS A 180 -8.93 -6.93 -7.45
N GLY A 181 -8.42 -6.66 -8.66
CA GLY A 181 -7.86 -5.37 -9.02
C GLY A 181 -8.83 -4.54 -9.86
N CYS A 182 -8.74 -3.22 -9.75
CA CYS A 182 -9.39 -2.27 -10.64
C CYS A 182 -8.47 -1.08 -10.92
N TRP A 183 -8.66 -0.48 -12.09
CA TRP A 183 -7.95 0.71 -12.54
C TRP A 183 -8.78 1.39 -13.62
N THR A 184 -8.48 2.66 -13.87
CA THR A 184 -8.94 3.36 -15.06
C THR A 184 -8.01 3.04 -16.23
N SER A 185 -8.60 2.85 -17.40
CA SER A 185 -7.87 2.71 -18.65
C SER A 185 -8.51 3.55 -19.75
N GLY A 186 -7.70 4.00 -20.70
CA GLY A 186 -8.20 4.76 -21.85
C GLY A 186 -7.11 5.26 -22.79
N SER A 187 -7.54 5.82 -23.92
CA SER A 187 -6.68 6.66 -24.73
C SER A 187 -6.50 8.02 -24.05
N PRO A 188 -5.31 8.62 -24.09
CA PRO A 188 -5.08 9.97 -23.56
C PRO A 188 -5.95 11.03 -24.23
#